data_AF-A0A2T7X2Y9-F1
#
_entry.id   AF-A0A2T7X2Y9-F1
#
_cell.length_a   1.000
_cell.length_b   1.000
_cell.length_c   1.000
_cell.angle_alpha   90.00
_cell.angle_beta   90.00
_cell.angle_gamma   90.00
#
_symmetry.space_group_name_H-M   'P 1'
#
loop_
_entity.id
_entity.type
_entity.pdbx_description
1 polymer ?
#
loop_
_entity_poly.entity_id
_entity_poly.type
_entity_poly.pdbx_seq_one_letter_code
_entity_poly.pdbx_strand_id
1 'polypeptide(L)' 'MEQNPDHMWGLNEFLLADVADSLHMLFWAKTKDGSKNRNRPKPIERPGRRPERMGKKPLPLDEMAVWLAERVPVSA' A
#
# COMPACT_ATOMS: atom_id res chain seq x y z
N MET A 1 14.72 -26.93 6.39
CA MET A 1 13.69 -25.95 6.74
C MET A 1 13.64 -24.93 5.64
N GLU A 2 12.54 -24.82 4.92
CA GLU A 2 12.36 -23.83 3.87
C GLU A 2 12.28 -22.44 4.54
N GLN A 3 13.31 -21.61 4.36
CA GLN A 3 13.30 -20.26 4.91
C GLN A 3 12.26 -19.45 4.14
N ASN A 4 11.08 -19.25 4.75
CA ASN A 4 10.11 -18.32 4.19
C ASN A 4 10.72 -16.91 4.26
N PRO A 5 10.95 -16.22 3.12
CA PRO A 5 11.53 -14.89 3.09
C PRO A 5 10.69 -13.85 3.86
N ASP A 6 9.42 -14.17 4.13
CA ASP A 6 8.52 -13.38 4.96
C ASP A 6 8.97 -13.25 6.43
N HIS A 7 9.89 -14.11 6.92
CA HIS A 7 10.44 -14.04 8.27
C HIS A 7 11.81 -13.33 8.37
N MET A 8 12.33 -12.76 7.27
CA MET A 8 13.64 -12.11 7.29
C MET A 8 13.66 -10.76 8.03
N TRP A 9 12.50 -10.12 8.22
CA TRP A 9 12.39 -8.83 8.89
C TRP A 9 11.86 -8.99 10.32
N GLY A 10 12.56 -8.38 11.28
CA GLY A 10 12.06 -8.17 12.63
C GLY A 10 11.25 -6.87 12.71
N LEU A 11 10.69 -6.60 13.90
CA LEU A 11 9.88 -5.42 14.16
C LEU A 11 10.63 -4.11 13.83
N ASN A 12 11.91 -4.05 14.16
CA ASN A 12 12.72 -2.85 13.94
C ASN A 12 12.86 -2.52 12.45
N GLU A 13 13.08 -3.53 11.61
CA GLU A 13 13.17 -3.36 10.16
C GLU A 13 11.85 -2.84 9.58
N PHE A 14 10.72 -3.37 10.06
CA PHE A 14 9.39 -2.87 9.69
C PHE A 14 9.19 -1.40 10.08
N LEU A 15 9.54 -1.03 11.32
CA LEU A 15 9.39 0.33 11.83
C LEU A 15 10.32 1.31 11.11
N LEU A 16 11.58 0.92 10.85
CA LEU A 16 12.53 1.75 10.13
C LEU A 16 12.09 1.99 8.67
N ALA A 17 11.55 0.97 8.01
CA ALA A 17 11.02 1.13 6.67
C ALA A 17 9.80 2.04 6.64
N ASP A 18 8.93 1.97 7.65
CA ASP A 18 7.77 2.87 7.76
C ASP A 18 8.20 4.34 7.97
N VAL A 19 9.23 4.57 8.79
CA VAL A 19 9.85 5.90 8.94
C VAL A 19 10.41 6.39 7.60
N ALA A 20 11.17 5.56 6.88
CA ALA A 20 11.74 5.94 5.59
C ALA A 20 10.65 6.26 4.55
N ASP A 21 9.62 5.44 4.45
CA ASP A 21 8.46 5.67 3.57
C ASP A 21 7.76 6.99 3.89
N SER A 22 7.54 7.27 5.18
CA SER A 22 6.91 8.50 5.65
C SER A 22 7.73 9.73 5.30
N LEU A 23 9.06 9.66 5.46
CA LEU A 23 9.97 10.74 5.10
C LEU A 23 10.00 11.01 3.60
N HIS A 24 10.05 9.96 2.77
CA HIS A 24 9.97 10.10 1.32
C HIS A 24 8.66 10.75 0.88
N MET A 25 7.54 10.33 1.48
CA MET A 25 6.23 10.93 1.22
C MET A 25 6.16 12.40 1.63
N LEU A 26 6.68 12.76 2.80
CA LEU A 26 6.73 14.15 3.28
C LEU A 26 7.59 15.03 2.37
N PHE A 27 8.75 14.53 1.94
CA PHE A 27 9.61 15.25 1.01
C PHE A 27 8.92 15.46 -0.33
N TRP A 28 8.37 14.38 -0.91
CA TRP A 28 7.60 14.44 -2.16
C TRP A 28 6.44 15.43 -2.10
N ALA A 29 5.67 15.43 -1.00
CA ALA A 29 4.51 16.31 -0.81
C ALA A 29 4.88 17.81 -0.88
N LYS A 30 6.13 18.16 -0.56
CA LYS A 30 6.65 19.53 -0.64
C LYS A 30 7.14 19.93 -2.03
N THR A 31 7.15 19.02 -3.00
CA THR A 31 7.63 19.29 -4.37
C THR A 31 6.51 19.73 -5.31
N LYS A 32 6.88 20.28 -6.48
CA LYS A 32 5.93 20.53 -7.59
C LYS A 32 5.27 19.25 -8.11
N ASP A 33 5.97 18.13 -8.00
CA ASP A 33 5.42 16.83 -8.37
C ASP A 33 4.36 16.38 -7.37
N GLY A 34 4.58 16.64 -6.08
CA GLY A 34 3.58 16.46 -5.02
C GLY A 34 2.30 17.23 -5.28
N SER A 35 2.41 18.53 -5.60
CA SER A 35 1.23 19.37 -5.87
C SER A 35 0.47 18.97 -7.13
N LYS A 36 1.12 18.26 -8.06
CA LYS A 36 0.50 17.74 -9.30
C LYS A 36 0.21 16.24 -9.25
N ASN A 37 0.41 15.60 -8.09
CA ASN A 37 0.27 14.15 -7.91
C ASN A 37 1.04 13.31 -8.95
N ARG A 38 2.30 13.66 -9.21
CA ARG A 38 3.19 12.95 -10.15
C ARG A 38 4.33 12.29 -9.40
N ASN A 39 4.89 11.21 -9.95
CA ASN A 39 6.11 10.56 -9.45
C ASN A 39 6.07 10.24 -7.93
N ARG A 40 4.90 9.84 -7.42
CA ARG A 40 4.75 9.50 -6.00
C ARG A 40 5.72 8.37 -5.63
N PRO A 41 6.49 8.50 -4.54
CA PRO A 41 7.44 7.47 -4.14
C PRO A 41 6.72 6.17 -3.82
N LYS A 42 7.30 5.06 -4.29
CA LYS A 42 6.85 3.72 -3.93
C LYS A 42 7.41 3.36 -2.55
N PRO A 43 6.61 2.75 -1.67
CA PRO A 43 7.11 2.23 -0.42
C PRO A 43 8.22 1.21 -0.61
N ILE A 44 9.11 1.08 0.38
CA ILE A 44 10.13 0.03 0.41
C ILE A 44 9.45 -1.33 0.35
N GLU A 45 9.88 -2.17 -0.59
CA GLU A 45 9.41 -3.54 -0.71
C GLU A 45 9.79 -4.31 0.55
N ARG A 46 8.78 -4.87 1.24
CA ARG A 46 8.98 -5.56 2.49
C ARG A 46 8.20 -6.86 2.56
N PRO A 47 8.73 -7.87 3.27
CA PRO A 47 8.09 -9.17 3.32
C PRO A 47 6.70 -9.09 3.94
N GLY A 48 5.78 -9.95 3.50
CA GLY A 48 4.35 -9.89 3.87
C GLY A 48 3.56 -8.70 3.30
N ARG A 49 4.19 -7.68 2.70
CA ARG A 49 3.50 -6.55 2.06
C ARG A 49 3.50 -6.69 0.55
N ARG A 50 2.46 -7.33 0.02
CA ARG A 50 2.20 -7.38 -1.44
C ARG A 50 1.03 -6.46 -1.75
N PRO A 51 1.23 -5.28 -2.35
CA PRO A 51 0.12 -4.46 -2.78
C PRO A 51 -0.62 -5.21 -3.89
N GLU A 52 -1.70 -5.90 -3.53
CA GLU A 52 -2.55 -6.57 -4.50
C GLU A 52 -3.43 -5.52 -5.17
N ARG A 53 -3.15 -5.24 -6.45
CA ARG A 53 -4.04 -4.41 -7.24
C ARG A 53 -5.29 -5.22 -7.54
N MET A 54 -6.36 -4.93 -6.81
CA MET A 54 -7.68 -5.51 -7.06
C MET A 54 -8.26 -4.92 -8.34
N GLY A 55 -8.28 -5.72 -9.42
CA GLY A 55 -8.85 -5.35 -10.71
C GLY A 55 -7.92 -4.55 -11.63
N LYS A 56 -8.26 -4.54 -12.93
CA LYS A 56 -7.46 -3.85 -13.97
C LYS A 56 -7.92 -2.42 -14.25
N LYS A 57 -9.20 -2.11 -14.05
CA LYS A 57 -9.80 -0.80 -14.34
C LYS A 57 -10.22 -0.11 -13.04
N PRO A 58 -10.17 1.23 -12.97
CA PRO A 58 -10.87 1.97 -11.92
C PRO A 58 -12.35 1.61 -11.96
N LEU A 59 -12.93 1.32 -10.80
CA LEU A 59 -14.35 1.02 -10.65
C LEU A 59 -15.10 2.33 -10.35
N PRO A 60 -16.17 2.67 -11.08
CA PRO A 60 -17.10 3.73 -10.70
C PRO A 60 -17.63 3.54 -9.27
N LEU A 61 -17.95 4.64 -8.57
CA LEU A 61 -18.32 4.60 -7.15
C LEU A 61 -19.62 3.82 -6.89
N ASP A 62 -20.58 3.94 -7.79
CA ASP A 62 -21.84 3.20 -7.81
C ASP A 62 -21.62 1.70 -7.99
N GLU A 63 -20.74 1.29 -8.90
CA GLU A 63 -20.37 -0.11 -9.09
C GLU A 63 -19.56 -0.65 -7.89
N MET A 64 -18.77 0.19 -7.21
CA MET A 64 -18.00 -0.19 -6.02
C MET A 64 -18.89 -0.58 -4.85
N ALA A 65 -20.00 0.12 -4.64
CA ALA A 65 -20.93 -0.20 -3.56
C ALA A 65 -21.53 -1.61 -3.73
N VAL A 66 -21.88 -1.98 -4.96
CA VAL A 66 -22.37 -3.32 -5.32
C VAL A 66 -21.26 -4.37 -5.11
N TRP A 67 -20.06 -4.11 -5.62
CA TRP A 67 -18.91 -5.02 -5.48
C TRP A 67 -18.54 -5.30 -4.01
N LEU A 68 -18.62 -4.28 -3.14
CA LEU A 68 -18.37 -4.43 -1.71
C LEU A 68 -19.47 -5.24 -1.02
N ALA A 69 -20.74 -5.00 -1.36
CA ALA A 69 -21.88 -5.72 -0.80
C ALA A 69 -21.86 -7.22 -1.15
N GLU A 70 -21.34 -7.59 -2.31
CA GLU A 70 -21.22 -8.99 -2.75
C GLU A 70 -20.07 -9.75 -2.07
N ARG A 71 -19.01 -9.06 -1.62
CA ARG A 71 -17.75 -9.68 -1.15
C ARG A 71 -17.50 -9.58 0.35
N VAL A 72 -18.06 -8.58 1.02
CA VAL A 72 -17.91 -8.42 2.47
C VAL A 72 -19.18 -8.98 3.13
N PRO A 73 -19.12 -10.11 3.87
CA PRO A 73 -20.26 -10.49 4.69
C PRO A 73 -20.51 -9.36 5.68
N VAL A 74 -21.69 -8.73 5.62
CA VAL A 74 -22.12 -7.79 6.64
C VAL A 74 -22.34 -8.59 7.91
N SER A 75 -21.32 -8.68 8.76
CA SER A 75 -21.47 -9.20 10.11
C SER A 75 -22.38 -8.23 10.87
N ALA A 76 -23.61 -8.68 11.14
CA ALA A 76 -24.56 -8.04 12.04
C ALA A 76 -24.12 -8.18 13.51
#